data_AF-A0A7J7ME57-F1
#
_entry.id   AF-A0A7J7ME57-F1
#
_cell.length_a   1.000
_cell.length_b   1.000
_cell.length_c   1.000
_cell.angle_alpha   90.00
_cell.angle_beta   90.00
_cell.angle_gamma   90.00
#
_symmetry.space_group_name_H-M   'P 1'
#
loop_
_entity.id
_entity.type
_entity.pdbx_description
1 polymer ?
#
loop_
_entity_poly.entity_id
_entity_poly.type
_entity_poly.pdbx_seq_one_letter_code
_entity_poly.pdbx_strand_id
1 'polypeptide(L)'
;MGTVREIVCWWPWKDRVSSWHIKRTCRINPKYAKWFSDDSIVRTWLINSMQSTISAGYLFTNNAHLIWESLCKVYSQRENNARIFQLSNEIGNFKQGTQTLGMYYARLRSS
;
A
#
# COMPACT_ATOMS: atom_id res chain seq x y z
N MET A 1 15.69 22.40 -30.07
CA MET A 1 15.11 22.26 -28.72
C MET A 1 14.34 23.55 -28.41
N GLY A 2 13.07 23.58 -28.78
CA GLY A 2 12.11 24.61 -28.38
C GLY A 2 10.88 23.87 -27.89
N THR A 3 10.46 24.13 -26.67
CA THR A 3 9.37 23.39 -26.02
C THR A 3 8.02 23.85 -26.57
N VAL A 4 7.03 22.94 -26.55
CA VAL A 4 5.67 23.04 -27.16
C VAL A 4 4.83 24.24 -26.64
N ARG A 5 5.39 25.10 -25.79
CA ARG A 5 4.74 26.27 -25.21
C ARG A 5 4.74 27.53 -26.07
N GLU A 6 5.65 27.67 -27.04
CA GLU A 6 5.75 28.91 -27.85
C GLU A 6 4.80 28.94 -29.07
N ILE A 7 4.30 27.78 -29.52
CA ILE A 7 3.49 27.68 -30.74
C ILE A 7 2.04 28.16 -30.53
N VAL A 8 1.54 28.18 -29.28
CA VAL A 8 0.13 28.53 -28.98
C VAL A 8 -0.08 30.06 -28.89
N CYS A 9 0.97 30.86 -28.84
CA CYS A 9 0.87 32.31 -28.62
C CYS A 9 0.58 33.16 -29.87
N TRP A 10 0.52 32.56 -31.07
CA TRP A 10 0.45 33.28 -32.35
C TRP A 10 -0.85 33.09 -33.17
N TRP A 11 -1.92 32.54 -32.59
CA TRP A 11 -3.20 32.39 -33.30
C TRP A 11 -4.27 33.44 -32.92
N PRO A 12 -5.07 33.98 -33.86
CA PRO A 12 -6.07 35.04 -33.63
C PRO A 12 -7.29 34.66 -32.76
N TRP A 13 -7.30 33.47 -32.16
CA TRP A 13 -8.45 32.92 -31.41
C TRP A 13 -8.15 32.66 -29.93
N LYS A 14 -7.11 33.31 -29.39
CA LYS A 14 -6.61 33.15 -28.00
C LYS A 14 -7.71 33.35 -26.94
N ASP A 15 -8.69 34.20 -27.23
CA ASP A 15 -9.77 34.51 -26.29
C ASP A 15 -10.87 33.43 -26.25
N ARG A 16 -10.94 32.54 -27.25
CA ARG A 16 -11.95 31.47 -27.31
C ARG A 16 -11.50 30.19 -26.60
N VAL A 17 -10.18 29.98 -26.44
CA VAL A 17 -9.61 28.84 -25.69
C VAL A 17 -9.53 29.13 -24.19
N SER A 18 -9.52 30.40 -23.78
CA SER A 18 -9.59 30.81 -22.36
C SER A 18 -10.94 30.42 -21.71
N SER A 19 -11.99 30.26 -22.51
CA SER A 19 -13.31 29.77 -22.06
C SER A 19 -13.39 28.25 -21.86
N TRP A 20 -12.38 27.49 -22.30
CA TRP A 20 -12.27 26.04 -22.10
C TRP A 20 -11.35 25.65 -20.94
N HIS A 21 -10.91 26.62 -20.13
CA HIS A 21 -10.90 26.35 -18.69
C HIS A 21 -12.34 26.17 -18.26
N ILE A 22 -12.86 24.97 -18.56
CA ILE A 22 -14.00 24.39 -17.90
C ILE A 22 -13.75 24.68 -16.44
N LYS A 23 -14.45 25.66 -15.89
CA LYS A 23 -14.66 25.77 -14.46
C LYS A 23 -15.26 24.43 -14.11
N ARG A 24 -14.43 23.46 -13.71
CA ARG A 24 -14.86 22.27 -13.01
C ARG A 24 -15.36 22.75 -11.65
N THR A 25 -16.47 23.48 -11.66
CA THR A 25 -17.32 23.64 -10.49
C THR A 25 -18.43 22.62 -10.66
N CYS A 26 -18.08 21.34 -10.59
CA CYS A 26 -18.97 20.48 -9.83
C CYS A 26 -18.79 20.95 -8.38
N ARG A 27 -19.88 21.18 -7.66
CA ARG A 27 -19.88 21.60 -6.24
C ARG A 27 -19.26 20.51 -5.34
N ILE A 28 -18.00 20.17 -5.55
CA ILE A 28 -17.28 19.20 -4.75
C ILE A 28 -16.78 19.99 -3.55
N ASN A 29 -17.31 19.65 -2.38
CA ASN A 29 -16.89 20.23 -1.11
C ASN A 29 -15.34 20.23 -1.07
N PRO A 30 -14.67 21.39 -0.88
CA PRO A 30 -13.21 21.45 -0.89
C PRO A 30 -12.59 20.53 0.16
N LYS A 31 -13.29 20.27 1.28
CA LYS A 31 -12.88 19.27 2.27
C LYS A 31 -12.91 17.85 1.72
N TYR A 32 -13.93 17.51 0.92
CA TYR A 32 -14.03 16.21 0.27
C TYR A 32 -12.94 16.02 -0.79
N ALA A 33 -12.67 17.05 -1.60
CA ALA A 33 -11.61 17.01 -2.59
C ALA A 33 -10.23 16.77 -1.94
N LYS A 34 -9.96 17.46 -0.82
CA LYS A 34 -8.75 17.22 -0.01
C LYS A 34 -8.71 15.79 0.53
N TRP A 35 -9.79 15.33 1.15
CA TRP A 35 -9.89 13.97 1.68
C TRP A 35 -9.63 12.91 0.60
N PHE A 36 -10.21 13.07 -0.60
CA PHE A 36 -10.02 12.15 -1.71
C PHE A 36 -8.57 12.11 -2.20
N SER A 37 -7.90 13.27 -2.25
CA SER A 37 -6.48 13.34 -2.57
C SER A 37 -5.63 12.62 -1.52
N ASP A 38 -5.89 12.91 -0.24
CA ASP A 38 -5.15 12.31 0.88
C ASP A 38 -5.36 10.78 0.92
N ASP A 39 -6.59 10.29 0.71
CA ASP A 39 -6.91 8.86 0.58
C ASP A 39 -6.15 8.19 -0.57
N SER A 40 -6.08 8.85 -1.73
CA SER A 40 -5.34 8.32 -2.88
C SER A 40 -3.84 8.17 -2.62
N ILE A 41 -3.24 9.07 -1.84
CA ILE A 41 -1.83 9.03 -1.47
C ILE A 41 -1.57 7.85 -0.54
N VAL A 42 -2.40 7.70 0.50
CA VAL A 42 -2.30 6.58 1.44
C VAL A 42 -2.46 5.26 0.70
N ARG A 43 -3.40 5.19 -0.25
CA ARG A 43 -3.58 4.02 -1.10
C ARG A 43 -2.32 3.67 -1.88
N THR A 44 -1.67 4.64 -2.50
CA THR A 44 -0.41 4.42 -3.22
C THR A 44 0.70 3.92 -2.28
N TRP A 45 0.81 4.46 -1.07
CA TRP A 45 1.79 3.98 -0.07
C TRP A 45 1.51 2.54 0.35
N LEU A 46 0.25 2.18 0.60
CA LEU A 46 -0.14 0.81 0.92
C LEU A 46 0.16 -0.15 -0.23
N ILE A 47 -0.19 0.23 -1.48
CA ILE A 47 0.06 -0.63 -2.65
C ILE A 47 1.55 -0.86 -2.87
N ASN A 48 2.36 0.18 -2.71
CA ASN A 48 3.81 0.12 -2.93
C ASN A 48 4.58 -0.58 -1.79
N SER A 49 4.00 -0.68 -0.59
CA SER A 49 4.63 -1.38 0.54
C SER A 49 4.33 -2.89 0.55
N MET A 50 3.41 -3.35 -0.29
CA MET A 50 3.04 -4.75 -0.41
C MET A 50 3.90 -5.50 -1.43
N GLN A 51 4.00 -6.81 -1.26
CA GLN A 51 4.52 -7.70 -2.31
C GLN A 51 3.61 -7.64 -3.55
N SER A 52 4.21 -7.66 -4.74
CA SER A 52 3.50 -7.50 -6.03
C SER A 52 2.35 -8.50 -6.25
N THR A 53 2.51 -9.73 -5.74
CA THR A 53 1.49 -10.79 -5.81
C THR A 53 0.23 -10.44 -5.04
N ILE A 54 0.37 -9.74 -3.91
CA ILE A 54 -0.75 -9.34 -3.04
C ILE A 54 -1.30 -7.99 -3.50
N SER A 55 -0.43 -7.05 -3.88
CA SER A 55 -0.81 -5.69 -4.26
C SER A 55 -1.67 -5.63 -5.53
N ALA A 56 -1.49 -6.59 -6.46
CA ALA A 56 -2.29 -6.71 -7.67
C ALA A 56 -3.80 -6.83 -7.38
N GLY A 57 -4.20 -7.44 -6.26
CA GLY A 57 -5.60 -7.56 -5.86
C GLY A 57 -6.26 -6.25 -5.42
N TYR A 58 -5.48 -5.22 -5.12
CA TYR A 58 -5.97 -3.95 -4.54
C TYR A 58 -5.84 -2.74 -5.46
N LEU A 59 -5.35 -2.93 -6.69
CA LEU A 59 -5.08 -1.84 -7.64
C LEU A 59 -6.34 -1.03 -7.98
N PHE A 60 -7.50 -1.67 -7.99
CA PHE A 60 -8.80 -1.06 -8.32
C PHE A 60 -9.65 -0.73 -7.09
N THR A 61 -9.10 -0.80 -5.87
CA THR A 61 -9.85 -0.47 -4.65
C THR A 61 -10.00 1.04 -4.50
N ASN A 62 -11.24 1.49 -4.26
CA ASN A 62 -11.58 2.91 -4.25
C ASN A 62 -11.21 3.67 -2.97
N ASN A 63 -10.92 2.96 -1.87
CA ASN A 63 -10.72 3.56 -0.55
C ASN A 63 -9.54 2.90 0.17
N ALA A 64 -8.61 3.70 0.69
CA ALA A 64 -7.46 3.20 1.44
C ALA A 64 -7.88 2.43 2.70
N HIS A 65 -9.01 2.79 3.32
CA HIS A 65 -9.56 2.09 4.48
C HIS A 65 -9.88 0.62 4.19
N LEU A 66 -10.47 0.33 3.02
CA LEU A 66 -10.80 -1.04 2.64
C LEU A 66 -9.53 -1.88 2.43
N ILE A 67 -8.51 -1.29 1.79
CA ILE A 67 -7.21 -1.94 1.66
C ILE A 67 -6.64 -2.23 3.05
N TRP A 68 -6.63 -1.25 3.94
CA TRP A 68 -6.11 -1.41 5.29
C TRP A 68 -6.84 -2.51 6.08
N GLU A 69 -8.16 -2.59 6.01
CA GLU A 69 -8.94 -3.63 6.68
C GLU A 69 -8.62 -5.02 6.14
N SER A 70 -8.54 -5.17 4.82
CA SER A 70 -8.14 -6.43 4.18
C SER A 70 -6.71 -6.81 4.56
N LEU A 71 -5.78 -5.85 4.60
CA LEU A 71 -4.40 -6.11 5.01
C LEU A 71 -4.30 -6.51 6.47
N CYS A 72 -5.09 -5.89 7.35
CA CYS A 72 -5.21 -6.34 8.72
C CYS A 72 -5.64 -7.81 8.75
N LYS A 73 -6.59 -8.26 7.93
CA LYS A 73 -7.00 -9.68 7.92
C LYS A 73 -5.92 -10.62 7.37
N VAL A 74 -5.23 -10.22 6.31
CA VAL A 74 -4.22 -11.06 5.63
C VAL A 74 -2.91 -11.14 6.42
N TYR A 75 -2.44 -10.01 6.95
CA TYR A 75 -1.15 -9.93 7.65
C TYR A 75 -1.27 -10.01 9.18
N SER A 76 -2.48 -9.90 9.75
CA SER A 76 -2.64 -10.09 11.20
C SER A 76 -2.28 -11.51 11.59
N GLN A 77 -1.31 -11.62 12.49
CA GLN A 77 -0.96 -12.87 13.14
C GLN A 77 -1.82 -13.13 14.39
N ARG A 78 -2.78 -12.25 14.70
CA ARG A 78 -3.52 -12.23 15.98
C ARG A 78 -4.30 -13.52 16.24
N GLU A 79 -4.63 -14.29 15.21
CA GLU A 79 -5.37 -15.56 15.31
C GLU A 79 -4.70 -16.69 14.50
N ASN A 80 -3.38 -16.64 14.33
CA ASN A 80 -2.67 -17.68 13.59
C ASN A 80 -2.44 -18.93 14.47
N ASN A 81 -3.54 -19.61 14.82
CA ASN A 81 -3.54 -20.84 15.63
C ASN A 81 -2.67 -21.93 15.01
N ALA A 82 -2.60 -22.00 13.68
CA ALA A 82 -1.70 -22.90 12.97
C ALA A 82 -0.23 -22.59 13.28
N ARG A 83 0.17 -21.32 13.28
CA ARG A 83 1.54 -20.91 13.65
C ARG A 83 1.84 -21.18 15.11
N ILE A 84 0.90 -20.92 16.01
CA ILE A 84 1.04 -21.23 17.45
C ILE A 84 1.25 -22.73 17.66
N PHE A 85 0.42 -23.56 17.01
CA PHE A 85 0.57 -25.01 17.06
C PHE A 85 1.90 -25.46 16.47
N GLN A 86 2.30 -24.92 15.32
CA GLN A 86 3.58 -25.22 14.69
C GLN A 86 4.75 -24.92 15.65
N LEU A 87 4.79 -23.74 16.25
CA LEU A 87 5.81 -23.35 17.22
C LEU A 87 5.78 -24.26 18.46
N SER A 88 4.59 -24.59 18.97
CA SER A 88 4.44 -25.49 20.13
C SER A 88 5.00 -26.88 19.83
N ASN A 89 4.75 -27.38 18.61
CA ASN A 89 5.26 -28.66 18.15
C ASN A 89 6.78 -28.62 17.88
N GLU A 90 7.29 -27.52 17.32
CA GLU A 90 8.73 -27.30 17.14
C GLU A 90 9.47 -27.31 18.48
N ILE A 91 8.93 -26.61 19.49
CA ILE A 91 9.47 -26.60 20.87
C ILE A 91 9.37 -27.99 21.50
N GLY A 92 8.22 -28.66 21.41
CA GLY A 92 8.01 -29.99 22.00
C GLY A 92 8.92 -31.07 21.39
N ASN A 93 9.28 -30.93 20.12
CA ASN A 93 10.21 -31.83 19.44
C ASN A 93 11.67 -31.34 19.48
N PHE A 94 11.94 -30.18 20.08
CA PHE A 94 13.28 -29.61 20.14
C PHE A 94 14.16 -30.44 21.08
N LYS A 95 15.17 -31.11 20.53
CA LYS A 95 16.11 -31.96 21.27
C LYS A 95 17.53 -31.51 21.01
N GLN A 96 18.38 -31.65 22.03
CA GLN A 96 19.81 -31.33 21.96
C GLN A 96 20.55 -32.23 20.96
N GLY A 97 20.22 -33.53 20.93
CA GLY A 97 20.89 -34.50 20.04
C GLY A 97 22.39 -34.56 20.31
N THR A 98 23.20 -34.43 19.26
CA THR A 98 24.67 -34.45 19.31
C THR A 98 25.30 -33.06 19.47
N GLN A 99 24.49 -32.00 19.60
CA GLN A 99 24.98 -30.63 19.69
C GLN A 99 25.51 -30.31 21.10
N THR A 100 26.49 -29.41 21.16
CA THR A 100 26.95 -28.84 22.42
C THR A 100 25.84 -28.00 23.06
N LEU A 101 25.86 -27.88 24.39
CA LEU A 101 24.87 -27.08 25.12
C LEU A 101 24.80 -25.63 24.62
N GLY A 102 25.96 -25.03 24.33
CA GLY A 102 26.02 -23.66 23.80
C GLY A 102 25.33 -23.51 22.44
N MET A 103 25.55 -24.45 21.51
CA MET A 103 24.89 -24.44 20.20
C MET A 103 23.39 -24.69 20.31
N TYR A 104 22.98 -25.59 21.21
CA TYR A 104 21.58 -25.87 21.48
C TYR A 104 20.83 -24.63 21.99
N TYR A 105 21.38 -23.94 23.00
CA TYR A 105 20.79 -22.73 23.55
C TYR A 105 20.78 -21.56 22.57
N ALA A 106 21.84 -21.37 21.78
CA ALA A 106 21.88 -20.35 20.74
C ALA A 106 20.76 -20.58 19.71
N ARG A 107 20.56 -21.83 19.30
CA ARG A 107 19.54 -22.21 18.33
C ARG A 107 18.12 -22.04 18.86
N LEU A 108 17.88 -22.42 20.13
CA LEU A 108 16.59 -22.19 20.80
C LEU A 108 16.24 -20.71 20.89
N ARG A 109 17.24 -19.84 21.11
CA ARG A 109 17.04 -18.40 21.27
C ARG A 109 16.92 -17.64 19.95
N SER A 110 17.41 -18.22 18.85
CA SER A 110 17.26 -17.66 17.50
C SER A 110 15.95 -18.05 16.81
N SER A 111 15.19 -18.99 17.38
CA SER A 111 13.84 -19.37 16.95
C SER A 111 12.80 -18.40 17.50
#